data_AF-A0A2R6HFF8-F1
#
_entry.id   AF-A0A2R6HFF8-F1
#
_cell.length_a   1.000
_cell.length_b   1.000
_cell.length_c   1.000
_cell.angle_alpha   90.00
_cell.angle_beta   90.00
_cell.angle_gamma   90.00
#
_symmetry.space_group_name_H-M   'P 1'
#
loop_
_entity.id
_entity.type
_entity.pdbx_description
1 polymer ?
#
loop_
_entity_poly.entity_id
_entity_poly.type
_entity_poly.pdbx_seq_one_letter_code
_entity_poly.pdbx_strand_id
1 'polypeptide(L)' 'MSPTTGVPPEIEALETGTVLYDRHRNEYFAVERVDGAGVALRRDGTKYYVPHSLFAPWQDSRLVPVEELSDPDLPGWL' A
#
# COMPACT_ATOMS: atom_id res chain seq x y z
N MET A 1 -21.52 10.01 -3.53
CA MET A 1 -20.42 9.03 -3.63
C MET A 1 -20.98 7.71 -3.17
N SER A 2 -21.07 6.71 -4.06
CA SER A 2 -21.48 5.37 -3.66
C SER A 2 -20.38 4.76 -2.80
N PRO A 3 -20.69 4.03 -1.72
CA PRO A 3 -19.69 3.23 -1.03
C PRO A 3 -19.06 2.28 -2.06
N THR A 4 -17.74 2.17 -2.06
CA THR A 4 -17.02 1.26 -2.96
C THR A 4 -17.24 -0.17 -2.46
N THR A 5 -18.42 -0.72 -2.74
CA THR A 5 -18.84 -2.06 -2.33
C THR A 5 -17.77 -3.09 -2.76
N GLY A 6 -16.92 -3.53 -1.82
CA GLY A 6 -15.87 -4.52 -2.07
C GLY A 6 -14.47 -4.17 -1.54
N VAL A 7 -14.22 -2.93 -1.13
CA VAL A 7 -12.95 -2.54 -0.47
C VAL A 7 -13.09 -2.76 1.05
N PRO A 8 -12.19 -3.52 1.69
CA PRO A 8 -12.14 -3.62 3.15
C PRO A 8 -11.93 -2.24 3.81
N PRO A 9 -12.53 -1.95 4.98
CA PRO A 9 -12.42 -0.64 5.63
C PRO A 9 -10.98 -0.21 5.94
N GLU A 10 -10.10 -1.17 6.25
CA GLU A 10 -8.67 -0.93 6.44
C GLU A 10 -7.92 -0.49 5.17
N ILE A 11 -8.49 -0.72 3.99
CA ILE A 11 -7.98 -0.29 2.69
C ILE A 11 -8.74 0.95 2.17
N GLU A 12 -9.94 1.25 2.68
CA GLU A 12 -10.72 2.41 2.22
C GLU A 12 -10.00 3.75 2.41
N ALA A 13 -9.17 3.86 3.44
CA ALA A 13 -8.35 5.06 3.70
C ALA A 13 -7.05 5.09 2.86
N LEU A 14 -6.73 4.03 2.12
CA LEU A 14 -5.50 3.96 1.34
C LEU A 14 -5.64 4.72 0.03
N GLU A 15 -4.77 5.70 -0.18
CA GLU A 15 -4.81 6.55 -1.36
C GLU A 15 -3.78 6.12 -2.43
N THR A 16 -4.07 6.45 -3.67
CA THR A 16 -3.07 6.34 -4.75
C THR A 16 -1.98 7.38 -4.52
N GLY A 17 -0.72 6.96 -4.63
CA GLY A 17 0.46 7.76 -4.31
C GLY A 17 0.99 7.54 -2.89
N THR A 18 0.22 6.93 -1.99
CA THR A 18 0.72 6.54 -0.66
C THR A 18 1.94 5.64 -0.82
N VAL A 19 3.01 5.97 -0.10
CA VAL A 19 4.20 5.12 0.00
C VAL A 19 4.11 4.34 1.30
N LEU A 20 4.15 3.03 1.19
CA LEU A 20 4.11 2.09 2.29
C LEU A 20 5.48 1.51 2.54
N TYR A 21 5.85 1.39 3.81
CA TYR A 21 7.07 0.74 4.28
C TYR A 21 6.72 -0.59 4.96
N ASP A 22 7.31 -1.69 4.48
CA ASP A 22 7.23 -3.01 5.12
C ASP A 22 8.30 -3.14 6.20
N ARG A 23 7.88 -3.08 7.47
CA ARG A 23 8.78 -3.10 8.64
C ARG A 23 9.57 -4.40 8.78
N HIS A 24 9.09 -5.51 8.24
CA HIS A 24 9.80 -6.80 8.33
C HIS A 24 10.81 -6.98 7.21
N ARG A 25 10.49 -6.51 6.00
CA ARG A 25 11.36 -6.69 4.83
C ARG A 25 12.31 -5.52 4.61
N ASN A 26 12.08 -4.39 5.28
CA ASN A 26 12.78 -3.14 5.02
C ASN A 26 12.64 -2.72 3.54
N GLU A 27 11.40 -2.77 3.05
CA GLU A 27 11.06 -2.53 1.65
C GLU A 27 9.99 -1.45 1.52
N TYR A 28 10.07 -0.63 0.46
CA TYR A 28 9.07 0.38 0.15
C TYR A 28 8.22 -0.04 -1.04
N PHE A 29 6.95 0.34 -1.00
CA PHE A 29 5.96 0.12 -2.05
C PHE A 29 5.18 1.42 -2.28
N ALA A 30 5.09 1.88 -3.52
CA ALA A 30 4.20 2.98 -3.88
C ALA A 30 2.85 2.43 -4.35
N VAL A 31 1.74 2.90 -3.79
CA VAL A 31 0.40 2.56 -4.25
C VAL A 31 0.13 3.25 -5.58
N GLU A 32 -0.04 2.49 -6.65
CA GLU A 32 -0.37 3.06 -7.96
C GLU A 32 -1.88 3.11 -8.22
N ARG A 33 -2.65 2.21 -7.60
CA ARG A 33 -4.10 2.14 -7.75
C ARG A 33 -4.70 1.30 -6.63
N VAL A 34 -5.87 1.71 -6.17
CA VAL A 34 -6.80 0.86 -5.39
C VAL A 34 -8.05 0.66 -6.25
N ASP A 35 -8.41 -0.59 -6.50
CA ASP A 35 -9.62 -0.95 -7.25
C ASP A 35 -10.50 -1.90 -6.44
N GLY A 36 -11.68 -2.25 -6.95
CA GLY A 36 -12.66 -3.03 -6.17
C GLY A 36 -12.21 -4.43 -5.77
N ALA A 37 -11.12 -4.95 -6.33
CA ALA A 37 -10.63 -6.32 -6.09
C ALA A 37 -9.24 -6.37 -5.44
N GLY A 38 -8.46 -5.28 -5.46
CA GLY A 38 -7.09 -5.30 -4.99
C GLY A 38 -6.37 -3.95 -5.06
N VAL A 39 -5.09 -4.02 -4.73
CA VAL A 39 -4.17 -2.89 -4.72
C VAL A 39 -3.02 -3.17 -5.68
N ALA A 40 -2.78 -2.23 -6.58
CA ALA A 40 -1.59 -2.22 -7.43
C ALA A 40 -0.47 -1.44 -6.74
N LEU A 41 0.68 -2.09 -6.60
CA LEU A 41 1.88 -1.53 -5.96
C LEU A 41 3.02 -1.45 -6.98
N ARG A 42 3.87 -0.43 -6.85
CA ARG A 42 5.15 -0.32 -7.55
C ARG A 42 6.30 -0.42 -6.56
N ARG A 43 7.34 -1.16 -6.94
CA ARG A 43 8.64 -1.18 -6.29
C ARG A 43 9.73 -1.30 -7.34
N ASP A 44 10.68 -0.37 -7.32
CA ASP A 44 11.87 -0.40 -8.19
C ASP A 44 11.52 -0.68 -9.68
N GLY A 45 10.55 0.07 -10.19
CA GLY A 45 10.04 -0.09 -11.57
C GLY A 45 9.17 -1.33 -11.82
N THR A 46 9.08 -2.27 -10.87
CA THR A 46 8.23 -3.47 -10.99
C THR A 46 6.85 -3.21 -10.40
N LYS A 47 5.81 -3.66 -11.10
CA LYS A 47 4.41 -3.56 -10.65
C LYS A 47 3.89 -4.89 -10.13
N TYR A 48 3.15 -4.83 -9.03
CA TYR A 48 2.54 -5.97 -8.36
C TYR A 48 1.05 -5.69 -8.19
N TYR A 49 0.23 -6.72 -8.35
CA TYR A 49 -1.18 -6.65 -8.02
C TYR A 49 -1.48 -7.60 -6.86
N VAL A 50 -2.05 -7.06 -5.78
CA VAL A 50 -2.34 -7.82 -4.57
C VAL A 50 -3.84 -7.76 -4.28
N PRO A 51 -4.55 -8.90 -4.33
CA PRO A 51 -5.97 -8.96 -3.96
C PRO A 51 -6.21 -8.45 -2.54
N HIS A 52 -7.36 -7.82 -2.27
CA HIS A 52 -7.71 -7.29 -0.95
C HIS A 52 -7.59 -8.32 0.18
N SER A 53 -7.99 -9.57 -0.08
CA SER A 53 -7.91 -10.67 0.89
C SER A 53 -6.49 -10.99 1.36
N LEU A 54 -5.48 -10.63 0.55
CA LEU A 54 -4.06 -10.79 0.89
C LEU A 54 -3.44 -9.48 1.35
N PHE A 55 -3.89 -8.35 0.80
CA PHE A 55 -3.35 -7.04 1.11
C PHE A 55 -3.78 -6.53 2.48
N ALA A 56 -5.06 -6.67 2.86
CA ALA A 56 -5.56 -6.24 4.17
C ALA A 56 -4.74 -6.81 5.36
N PRO A 57 -4.56 -8.15 5.49
CA PRO A 57 -3.76 -8.68 6.58
C PRO A 57 -2.26 -8.33 6.48
N TRP A 58 -1.75 -8.11 5.26
CA TRP A 58 -0.37 -7.65 5.08
C TRP A 58 -0.20 -6.20 5.57
N GLN A 59 -1.16 -5.34 5.25
CA GLN A 59 -1.16 -3.95 5.68
C GLN A 59 -1.23 -3.85 7.20
N ASP A 60 -2.25 -4.46 7.81
CA ASP A 60 -2.48 -4.45 9.25
C ASP A 60 -1.28 -4.98 10.05
N SER A 61 -0.64 -6.06 9.55
CA SER A 61 0.45 -6.69 10.29
C SER A 61 1.78 -5.93 10.25
N ARG A 62 2.10 -5.23 9.15
CA ARG A 62 3.47 -4.72 8.96
C ARG A 62 3.68 -3.58 7.97
N LEU A 63 2.68 -3.15 7.20
CA LEU A 63 2.86 -1.99 6.32
C LEU A 63 2.48 -0.72 7.07
N VAL A 64 3.31 0.30 6.94
CA VAL A 64 3.01 1.62 7.48
C VAL A 64 3.19 2.71 6.44
N PRO A 65 2.30 3.71 6.40
CA PRO A 65 2.53 4.91 5.61
C PRO A 65 3.84 5.57 5.97
N VAL A 66 4.61 5.99 4.97
CA VAL A 66 5.93 6.59 5.18
C VAL A 66 5.85 7.92 5.93
N GLU A 67 4.72 8.61 5.81
CA GLU A 67 4.41 9.86 6.54
C GLU A 67 4.31 9.67 8.06
N GLU A 68 4.13 8.43 8.53
CA GLU A 68 4.16 8.09 9.96
C GLU A 68 5.58 7.79 10.47
N LEU A 69 6.58 7.69 9.58
CA LEU A 69 7.97 7.46 9.95
C LEU A 69 8.67 8.78 10.29
N SER A 70 9.41 8.81 11.39
CA SER A 70 10.11 10.03 11.84
C SER A 70 11.32 10.42 10.98
N ASP A 71 11.95 9.45 10.31
CA ASP A 71 13.11 9.66 9.42
C ASP A 71 13.19 8.50 8.41
N PRO A 72 12.38 8.53 7.34
CA PRO A 72 12.38 7.46 6.35
C PRO A 72 13.55 7.59 5.37
N ASP A 73 14.34 6.52 5.24
CA ASP A 73 15.36 6.40 4.19
C ASP A 73 14.70 6.00 2.86
N LEU A 74 14.11 7.01 2.20
CA LEU A 74 13.36 6.81 0.95
C LEU A 74 14.28 6.35 -0.19
N PRO A 75 13.94 5.27 -0.91
CA PRO A 75 14.72 4.85 -2.05
C PRO A 75 14.57 5.83 -3.22
N GLY A 76 15.66 6.04 -3.98
CA GLY A 76 15.70 7.02 -5.06
C GLY A 76 14.84 6.73 -6.30
N TRP A 77 14.07 5.64 -6.31
CA TRP A 77 13.10 5.33 -7.37
C TRP A 77 11.68 5.85 -7.09
N LEU A 78 11.45 6.38 -5.88
CA LEU A 78 10.19 7.01 -5.47
C LEU A 78 10.02 8.38 -6.10
#